data_AF-A0A849BZK5-F1
#
_entry.id   AF-A0A849BZK5-F1
#
_cell.length_a   1.000
_cell.length_b   1.000
_cell.length_c   1.000
_cell.angle_alpha   90.00
_cell.angle_beta   90.00
_cell.angle_gamma   90.00
#
_symmetry.space_group_name_H-M   'P 1'
#
loop_
_entity.id
_entity.type
_entity.pdbx_description
1 polymer ?
#
loop_
_entity_poly.entity_id
_entity_poly.type
_entity_poly.pdbx_seq_one_letter_code
_entity_poly.pdbx_strand_id
1 'polypeptide(L)'
;MRALATLIALTTTTAAMAVAACTAAPPAPTPSTSTAEQTTTSPAQEDTYMQIRLSTGAGEVTARLYDNPTARDFASLLPLTLTVHDLGGREKAGTLPRELADGHGRSDYRAGQLGYWAPSHDLAVYYLEDGFRIPSPGIVMIGEIETGLEAITAESAGTTLTITAA
;
A
#
# COMPACT_ATOMS: atom_id res chain seq x y z
N MET A 1 21.79 56.43 -5.33
CA MET A 1 22.21 56.09 -3.95
C MET A 1 23.03 54.81 -4.07
N ARG A 2 24.38 54.88 -4.12
CA ARG A 2 25.32 54.63 -3.00
C ARG A 2 24.98 53.32 -2.25
N ALA A 3 25.84 52.33 -2.01
CA ALA A 3 27.26 52.11 -2.24
C ALA A 3 27.62 50.69 -1.71
N LEU A 4 28.69 50.08 -2.27
CA LEU A 4 29.72 49.20 -1.66
C LEU A 4 29.32 47.94 -0.84
N ALA A 5 29.81 46.75 -1.26
CA ALA A 5 30.96 46.01 -0.69
C ALA A 5 30.64 45.29 0.65
N THR A 6 30.92 44.00 0.85
CA THR A 6 32.27 43.47 1.08
C THR A 6 32.23 41.93 1.17
N LEU A 7 33.27 41.32 0.62
CA LEU A 7 33.68 39.90 0.61
C LEU A 7 34.16 39.42 2.00
N ILE A 8 33.81 38.21 2.46
CA ILE A 8 34.65 37.44 3.40
C ILE A 8 34.63 35.95 3.02
N ALA A 9 35.74 35.51 2.43
CA ALA A 9 36.18 34.12 2.41
C ALA A 9 37.12 33.89 3.60
N LEU A 10 37.03 32.75 4.30
CA LEU A 10 37.98 32.37 5.36
C LEU A 10 38.00 30.83 5.50
N THR A 11 38.81 30.16 4.68
CA THR A 11 40.12 29.53 4.97
C THR A 11 40.08 28.23 5.78
N THR A 12 40.64 27.19 5.15
CA THR A 12 40.95 25.85 5.64
C THR A 12 42.10 25.85 6.65
N THR A 13 42.12 24.91 7.61
CA THR A 13 43.38 24.43 8.20
C THR A 13 43.26 22.97 8.67
N THR A 14 44.14 22.14 8.12
CA THR A 14 44.35 20.72 8.37
C THR A 14 45.41 20.54 9.47
N ALA A 15 45.30 19.50 10.31
CA ALA A 15 46.48 18.93 10.98
C ALA A 15 46.23 17.46 11.37
N ALA A 16 47.17 16.61 10.95
CA ALA A 16 47.22 15.16 11.12
C ALA A 16 48.42 14.77 12.02
N MET A 17 48.59 13.45 12.23
CA MET A 17 49.73 12.68 12.82
C MET A 17 49.50 12.16 14.25
N ALA A 18 49.89 10.93 14.64
CA ALA A 18 50.50 9.79 13.95
C ALA A 18 50.51 8.51 14.83
N VAL A 19 50.30 7.36 14.16
CA VAL A 19 51.03 6.06 14.20
C VAL A 19 51.26 5.31 15.54
N ALA A 20 50.82 4.06 15.57
CA ALA A 20 51.63 2.93 16.06
C ALA A 20 51.30 1.66 15.25
N ALA A 21 52.35 1.09 14.65
CA ALA A 21 52.33 -0.08 13.80
C ALA A 21 52.71 -1.35 14.58
N CYS A 22 52.14 -2.49 14.22
CA CYS A 22 52.84 -3.78 14.32
C CYS A 22 52.49 -4.65 13.12
N THR A 23 53.53 -5.26 12.57
CA THR A 23 53.67 -5.87 11.24
C THR A 23 53.40 -7.38 11.27
N ALA A 24 52.86 -7.96 10.20
CA ALA A 24 53.16 -9.34 9.76
C ALA A 24 52.68 -9.61 8.32
N ALA A 25 53.44 -10.43 7.59
CA ALA A 25 53.57 -10.58 6.13
C ALA A 25 52.53 -11.51 5.43
N PRO A 26 52.51 -11.61 4.08
CA PRO A 26 51.46 -12.30 3.32
C PRO A 26 51.80 -13.74 2.93
N PRO A 27 50.80 -14.53 2.51
CA PRO A 27 50.99 -15.38 1.33
C PRO A 27 49.83 -15.30 0.32
N ALA A 28 50.14 -15.49 -0.96
CA ALA A 28 49.20 -15.83 -2.03
C ALA A 28 49.66 -17.16 -2.68
N PRO A 29 48.93 -17.72 -3.65
CA PRO A 29 47.56 -18.24 -3.64
C PRO A 29 47.56 -19.77 -3.94
N THR A 30 46.42 -20.47 -3.86
CA THR A 30 46.05 -21.58 -4.79
C THR A 30 44.60 -22.08 -4.58
N PRO A 31 43.96 -22.64 -5.63
CA PRO A 31 42.51 -22.89 -5.72
C PRO A 31 42.12 -24.32 -5.30
N SER A 32 40.80 -24.58 -5.27
CA SER A 32 40.05 -25.85 -5.11
C SER A 32 39.14 -25.81 -3.87
N THR A 33 37.92 -26.29 -3.85
CA THR A 33 36.97 -26.89 -4.79
C THR A 33 35.64 -26.89 -4.02
N SER A 34 34.53 -26.63 -4.71
CA SER A 34 33.14 -26.97 -4.37
C SER A 34 32.83 -27.35 -2.90
N THR A 35 32.11 -26.47 -2.21
CA THR A 35 31.05 -26.91 -1.31
C THR A 35 29.83 -26.09 -1.69
N ALA A 36 28.87 -26.79 -2.32
CA ALA A 36 27.52 -26.30 -2.51
C ALA A 36 26.93 -26.05 -1.12
N GLU A 37 26.96 -24.81 -0.67
CA GLU A 37 26.14 -24.38 0.44
C GLU A 37 24.74 -24.18 -0.12
N GLN A 38 23.98 -25.28 -0.09
CA GLN A 38 22.53 -25.24 -0.08
C GLN A 38 22.09 -24.42 1.13
N THR A 39 22.07 -23.11 0.99
CA THR A 39 21.18 -22.28 1.80
C THR A 39 19.81 -22.51 1.22
N THR A 40 19.14 -23.51 1.80
CA THR A 40 17.69 -23.67 1.86
C THR A 40 16.96 -22.39 1.48
N THR A 41 16.44 -22.34 0.26
CA THR A 41 15.28 -21.52 -0.04
C THR A 41 14.19 -22.03 0.90
N SER A 42 14.06 -21.37 2.06
CA SER A 42 12.78 -21.37 2.76
C SER A 42 11.75 -21.05 1.68
N PRO A 43 10.71 -21.86 1.46
CA PRO A 43 9.66 -21.41 0.57
C PRO A 43 9.27 -20.03 1.09
N ALA A 44 9.41 -19.02 0.24
CA ALA A 44 8.74 -17.77 0.47
C ALA A 44 7.30 -18.18 0.72
N GLN A 45 6.84 -17.96 1.94
CA GLN A 45 5.46 -18.18 2.28
C GLN A 45 4.69 -17.29 1.32
N GLU A 46 4.15 -17.88 0.25
CA GLU A 46 3.12 -17.23 -0.57
C GLU A 46 1.98 -17.01 0.39
N ASP A 47 1.98 -15.86 1.06
CA ASP A 47 0.83 -15.42 1.80
C ASP A 47 -0.33 -15.46 0.81
N THR A 48 -1.21 -16.44 1.00
CA THR A 48 -2.24 -16.77 0.04
C THR A 48 -3.39 -15.78 0.23
N TYR A 49 -3.17 -14.54 -0.20
CA TYR A 49 -4.22 -13.53 -0.25
C TYR A 49 -5.09 -13.77 -1.48
N MET A 50 -6.39 -13.56 -1.33
CA MET A 50 -7.29 -13.59 -2.48
C MET A 50 -7.13 -12.28 -3.26
N GLN A 51 -6.71 -12.37 -4.51
CA GLN A 51 -6.71 -11.24 -5.43
C GLN A 51 -8.09 -11.06 -6.08
N ILE A 52 -8.42 -9.80 -6.34
CA ILE A 52 -9.62 -9.36 -7.03
C ILE A 52 -9.26 -8.30 -8.08
N ARG A 53 -10.08 -8.22 -9.13
CA ARG A 53 -10.02 -7.14 -10.12
C ARG A 53 -11.22 -6.23 -9.94
N LEU A 54 -10.97 -4.93 -9.96
CA LEU A 54 -12.00 -3.91 -10.04
C LEU A 54 -11.89 -3.25 -11.43
N SER A 55 -12.97 -3.27 -12.19
CA SER A 55 -13.06 -2.67 -13.52
C SER A 55 -13.98 -1.45 -13.46
N THR A 56 -13.48 -0.34 -13.99
CA THR A 56 -14.20 0.93 -14.12
C THR A 56 -14.14 1.41 -15.58
N GLY A 57 -14.78 2.56 -15.88
CA GLY A 57 -14.67 3.17 -17.21
C GLY A 57 -13.27 3.72 -17.51
N ALA A 58 -12.52 4.09 -16.46
CA ALA A 58 -11.18 4.65 -16.52
C ALA A 58 -10.08 3.58 -16.60
N GLY A 59 -10.32 2.34 -16.15
CA GLY A 59 -9.34 1.27 -16.24
C GLY A 59 -9.60 0.06 -15.35
N GLU A 60 -8.58 -0.79 -15.24
CA GLU A 60 -8.55 -1.93 -14.33
C GLU A 60 -7.66 -1.65 -13.12
N VAL A 61 -8.05 -2.23 -11.99
CA VAL A 61 -7.39 -2.12 -10.70
C VAL A 61 -7.21 -3.52 -10.13
N THR A 62 -6.01 -3.83 -9.67
CA THR A 62 -5.74 -5.09 -8.95
C THR A 62 -5.70 -4.79 -7.46
N ALA A 63 -6.43 -5.59 -6.68
CA ALA A 63 -6.48 -5.48 -5.23
C ALA A 63 -6.37 -6.86 -4.59
N ARG A 64 -5.97 -6.88 -3.32
CA ARG A 64 -5.98 -8.07 -2.47
C ARG A 64 -6.97 -7.91 -1.33
N LEU A 65 -7.63 -8.99 -0.96
CA LEU A 65 -8.47 -9.08 0.22
C LEU A 65 -7.63 -9.48 1.44
N TYR A 66 -7.95 -8.90 2.59
CA TYR A 66 -7.33 -9.26 3.85
C TYR A 66 -7.86 -10.59 4.38
N ASP A 67 -7.07 -11.23 5.26
CA ASP A 67 -7.46 -12.45 5.94
C ASP A 67 -8.38 -12.14 7.14
N ASN A 68 -9.66 -11.80 6.86
CA ASN A 68 -10.67 -11.60 7.89
C ASN A 68 -12.07 -12.09 7.45
N PRO A 69 -13.00 -12.33 8.40
CA PRO A 69 -14.32 -12.87 8.09
C PRO A 69 -15.13 -12.00 7.11
N THR A 70 -15.13 -10.68 7.29
CA THR A 70 -15.85 -9.73 6.43
C THR A 70 -15.32 -9.76 5.00
N ALA A 71 -14.00 -9.84 4.81
CA ALA A 71 -13.38 -9.93 3.49
C ALA A 71 -13.68 -11.26 2.78
N ARG A 72 -13.68 -12.38 3.51
CA ARG A 72 -14.13 -13.67 2.97
C ARG A 72 -15.59 -13.67 2.58
N ASP A 73 -16.43 -13.01 3.36
CA ASP A 73 -17.85 -12.90 3.06
C ASP A 73 -18.09 -11.99 1.83
N PHE A 74 -17.35 -10.89 1.73
CA PHE A 74 -17.33 -10.04 0.53
C PHE A 74 -16.93 -10.85 -0.72
N ALA A 75 -15.88 -11.69 -0.62
CA ALA A 75 -15.45 -12.55 -1.71
C ALA A 75 -16.55 -13.48 -2.23
N SER A 76 -17.46 -13.94 -1.36
CA SER A 76 -18.59 -14.80 -1.74
C SER A 76 -19.65 -14.10 -2.60
N LEU A 77 -19.61 -12.76 -2.69
CA LEU A 77 -20.48 -11.97 -3.55
C LEU A 77 -19.97 -11.87 -4.99
N LEU A 78 -18.72 -12.26 -5.27
CA LEU A 78 -18.11 -12.05 -6.58
C LEU A 78 -18.59 -13.11 -7.59
N PRO A 79 -18.81 -12.74 -8.87
CA PRO A 79 -18.67 -11.40 -9.43
C PRO A 79 -19.80 -10.45 -9.01
N LEU A 80 -19.45 -9.19 -8.76
CA LEU A 80 -20.36 -8.16 -8.26
C LEU A 80 -20.25 -6.89 -9.09
N THR A 81 -21.38 -6.27 -9.41
CA THR A 81 -21.42 -4.96 -10.07
C THR A 81 -22.18 -3.97 -9.19
N LEU A 82 -21.56 -2.83 -8.89
CA LEU A 82 -22.09 -1.79 -8.02
C LEU A 82 -22.17 -0.46 -8.78
N THR A 83 -23.22 0.32 -8.52
CA THR A 83 -23.19 1.75 -8.80
C THR A 83 -22.49 2.46 -7.65
N VAL A 84 -21.43 3.20 -7.93
CA VAL A 84 -20.66 3.92 -6.92
C VAL A 84 -20.81 5.44 -7.09
N HIS A 85 -20.75 6.16 -5.98
CA HIS A 85 -20.74 7.62 -5.96
C HIS A 85 -19.51 8.13 -5.22
N ASP A 86 -19.14 9.37 -5.50
CA ASP A 86 -18.07 10.04 -4.78
C ASP A 86 -18.59 10.52 -3.42
N LEU A 87 -17.93 10.11 -2.35
CA LEU A 87 -18.26 10.56 -1.01
C LEU A 87 -17.10 11.40 -0.45
N GLY A 88 -17.38 12.67 -0.19
CA GLY A 88 -16.47 13.58 0.48
C GLY A 88 -15.11 13.79 -0.20
N GLY A 89 -15.00 13.54 -1.51
CA GLY A 89 -13.75 13.68 -2.25
C GLY A 89 -12.64 12.72 -1.81
N ARG A 90 -12.99 11.60 -1.15
CA ARG A 90 -12.02 10.66 -0.55
C ARG A 90 -12.21 9.21 -0.98
N GLU A 91 -13.45 8.81 -1.26
CA GLU A 91 -13.82 7.42 -1.49
C GLU A 91 -14.90 7.30 -2.57
N LYS A 92 -14.87 6.18 -3.28
CA LYS A 92 -16.00 5.70 -4.09
C LYS A 92 -16.80 4.73 -3.25
N ALA A 93 -18.08 5.02 -3.01
CA ALA A 93 -18.94 4.23 -2.14
C ALA A 93 -20.14 3.65 -2.88
N GLY A 94 -20.55 2.42 -2.56
CA GLY A 94 -21.72 1.78 -3.15
C GLY A 94 -22.29 0.65 -2.29
N THR A 95 -23.61 0.52 -2.27
CA THR A 95 -24.34 -0.43 -1.42
C THR A 95 -24.22 -1.86 -1.91
N LEU A 96 -23.84 -2.77 -1.01
CA LEU A 96 -23.77 -4.19 -1.28
C LEU A 96 -25.17 -4.83 -1.35
N PRO A 97 -25.34 -5.96 -2.08
CA PRO A 97 -26.64 -6.63 -2.21
C PRO A 97 -27.17 -7.24 -0.90
N ARG A 98 -26.31 -7.38 0.11
CA ARG A 98 -26.66 -7.83 1.46
C ARG A 98 -25.61 -7.38 2.47
N GLU A 99 -25.95 -7.50 3.74
CA GLU A 99 -24.99 -7.35 4.84
C GLU A 99 -23.87 -8.40 4.75
N LEU A 100 -22.69 -8.02 5.25
CA LEU A 100 -21.54 -8.91 5.38
C LEU A 100 -21.36 -9.33 6.85
N ALA A 101 -20.56 -10.37 7.08
CA ALA A 101 -20.12 -10.76 8.41
C ALA A 101 -19.51 -9.58 9.19
N ASP A 102 -19.84 -9.53 10.49
CA ASP A 102 -19.31 -8.52 11.41
C ASP A 102 -17.78 -8.49 11.44
N GLY A 103 -17.25 -7.31 11.72
CA GLY A 103 -15.81 -7.08 11.83
C GLY A 103 -15.47 -5.90 12.73
N HIS A 104 -14.20 -5.77 13.08
CA HIS A 104 -13.72 -4.69 13.91
C HIS A 104 -13.51 -3.41 13.08
N GLY A 105 -14.36 -2.41 13.31
CA GLY A 105 -14.22 -1.10 12.68
C GLY A 105 -13.01 -0.33 13.21
N ARG A 106 -12.32 0.40 12.32
CA ARG A 106 -11.28 1.37 12.68
C ARG A 106 -11.61 2.75 12.15
N SER A 107 -11.04 3.76 12.80
CA SER A 107 -11.31 5.18 12.47
C SER A 107 -10.40 5.74 11.38
N ASP A 108 -9.31 5.06 11.05
CA ASP A 108 -8.28 5.49 10.12
C ASP A 108 -8.26 4.59 8.88
N TYR A 109 -7.81 5.15 7.77
CA TYR A 109 -7.74 4.49 6.47
C TYR A 109 -6.56 5.07 5.69
N ARG A 110 -6.15 4.38 4.64
CA ARG A 110 -5.14 4.84 3.68
C ARG A 110 -5.71 4.89 2.27
N ALA A 111 -5.14 5.74 1.43
CA ALA A 111 -5.41 5.70 0.00
C ALA A 111 -5.07 4.29 -0.54
N GLY A 112 -5.96 3.75 -1.35
CA GLY A 112 -5.89 2.38 -1.85
C GLY A 112 -6.65 1.35 -1.01
N GLN A 113 -7.14 1.67 0.20
CA GLN A 113 -7.84 0.67 1.00
C GLN A 113 -9.31 0.48 0.61
N LEU A 114 -9.79 -0.76 0.78
CA LEU A 114 -11.19 -1.14 0.66
C LEU A 114 -11.76 -1.33 2.06
N GLY A 115 -12.90 -0.71 2.34
CA GLY A 115 -13.61 -0.79 3.61
C GLY A 115 -15.06 -1.20 3.47
N TYR A 116 -15.61 -1.83 4.51
CA TYR A 116 -17.02 -2.16 4.67
C TYR A 116 -17.63 -1.30 5.78
N TRP A 117 -18.60 -0.47 5.39
CA TRP A 117 -19.36 0.36 6.31
C TRP A 117 -20.65 -0.36 6.71
N ALA A 118 -20.60 -1.03 7.86
CA ALA A 118 -21.69 -1.87 8.35
C ALA A 118 -23.07 -1.18 8.49
N PRO A 119 -23.19 0.10 8.92
CA PRO A 119 -24.50 0.72 9.13
C PRO A 119 -25.43 0.81 7.90
N SER A 120 -24.88 0.92 6.68
CA SER A 120 -25.65 0.89 5.42
C SER A 120 -25.21 -0.21 4.45
N HIS A 121 -24.30 -1.07 4.90
CA HIS A 121 -23.70 -2.17 4.14
C HIS A 121 -23.02 -1.71 2.85
N ASP A 122 -22.32 -0.57 2.90
CA ASP A 122 -21.63 -0.03 1.75
C ASP A 122 -20.19 -0.55 1.65
N LEU A 123 -19.75 -0.82 0.43
CA LEU A 123 -18.34 -0.86 0.07
C LEU A 123 -17.83 0.57 -0.06
N ALA A 124 -16.65 0.85 0.50
CA ALA A 124 -15.89 2.08 0.29
C ALA A 124 -14.52 1.76 -0.32
N VAL A 125 -14.15 2.44 -1.39
CA VAL A 125 -12.81 2.38 -2.00
C VAL A 125 -12.14 3.74 -1.83
N TYR A 126 -11.21 3.84 -0.89
CA TYR A 126 -10.50 5.08 -0.58
C TYR A 126 -9.46 5.38 -1.65
N TYR A 127 -9.53 6.54 -2.29
CA TYR A 127 -8.51 6.99 -3.25
C TYR A 127 -7.68 8.17 -2.74
N LEU A 128 -8.07 8.80 -1.62
CA LEU A 128 -7.34 9.90 -1.00
C LEU A 128 -7.32 9.78 0.53
N GLU A 129 -6.13 9.80 1.12
CA GLU A 129 -5.92 9.91 2.58
C GLU A 129 -5.72 11.39 2.94
N ASP A 130 -6.76 12.03 3.50
CA ASP A 130 -6.77 13.47 3.83
C ASP A 130 -6.71 13.74 5.35
N GLY A 131 -6.51 12.70 6.16
CA GLY A 131 -6.45 12.78 7.62
C GLY A 131 -7.80 12.78 8.33
N PHE A 132 -8.93 12.65 7.61
CA PHE A 132 -10.23 12.46 8.25
C PHE A 132 -10.28 11.19 9.09
N ARG A 133 -11.07 11.24 10.17
CA ARG A 133 -11.27 10.10 11.07
C ARG A 133 -12.73 9.66 11.02
N ILE A 134 -12.93 8.40 10.65
CA ILE A 134 -14.23 7.78 10.53
C ILE A 134 -14.83 7.62 11.94
N PRO A 135 -16.01 8.20 12.20
CA PRO A 135 -16.67 8.09 13.50
C PRO A 135 -17.02 6.64 13.85
N SER A 136 -17.25 6.39 15.15
CA SER A 136 -17.78 5.11 15.64
C SER A 136 -19.05 4.71 14.84
N PRO A 137 -19.18 3.43 14.42
CA PRO A 137 -18.38 2.26 14.81
C PRO A 137 -17.04 2.09 14.08
N GLY A 138 -16.67 3.03 13.20
CA GLY A 138 -15.53 2.89 12.31
C GLY A 138 -15.87 2.02 11.11
N ILE A 139 -14.88 1.77 10.26
CA ILE A 139 -15.02 0.97 9.04
C ILE A 139 -14.20 -0.31 9.13
N VAL A 140 -14.76 -1.42 8.67
CA VAL A 140 -14.05 -2.70 8.64
C VAL A 140 -13.19 -2.73 7.39
N MET A 141 -11.87 -2.69 7.53
CA MET A 141 -11.00 -2.80 6.36
C MET A 141 -10.99 -4.23 5.82
N ILE A 142 -11.24 -4.40 4.53
CA ILE A 142 -11.40 -5.72 3.90
C ILE A 142 -10.38 -5.99 2.79
N GLY A 143 -9.66 -4.98 2.32
CA GLY A 143 -8.62 -5.16 1.32
C GLY A 143 -7.83 -3.90 1.03
N GLU A 144 -6.93 -4.01 0.05
CA GLU A 144 -6.17 -2.90 -0.49
C GLU A 144 -5.84 -3.10 -1.97
N ILE A 145 -5.76 -1.99 -2.67
CA ILE A 145 -5.32 -1.89 -4.05
C ILE A 145 -3.81 -2.06 -4.09
N GLU A 146 -3.36 -2.95 -4.97
CA GLU A 146 -1.94 -3.18 -5.27
C GLU A 146 -1.50 -2.32 -6.45
N THR A 147 -2.35 -2.18 -7.48
CA THR A 147 -2.09 -1.39 -8.68
C THR A 147 -3.36 -0.78 -9.26
N GLY A 148 -3.25 0.38 -9.93
CA GLY A 148 -4.37 1.00 -10.65
C GLY A 148 -5.20 2.00 -9.84
N LEU A 149 -4.70 2.52 -8.72
CA LEU A 149 -5.42 3.49 -7.88
C LEU A 149 -5.88 4.75 -8.65
N GLU A 150 -5.10 5.15 -9.66
CA GLU A 150 -5.41 6.25 -10.56
C GLU A 150 -6.73 6.05 -11.32
N ALA A 151 -7.11 4.80 -11.63
CA ALA A 151 -8.38 4.51 -12.28
C ALA A 151 -9.55 4.84 -11.35
N ILE A 152 -9.48 4.47 -10.06
CA ILE A 152 -10.49 4.86 -9.07
C ILE A 152 -10.54 6.38 -8.89
N THR A 153 -9.38 7.04 -8.93
CA THR A 153 -9.28 8.50 -8.74
C THR A 153 -9.88 9.26 -9.92
N ALA A 154 -9.70 8.77 -11.15
CA ALA A 154 -10.22 9.37 -12.37
C ALA A 154 -11.73 9.16 -12.57
N GLU A 155 -12.34 8.25 -11.81
CA GLU A 155 -13.76 7.95 -11.95
C GLU A 155 -14.67 9.12 -11.54
N SER A 156 -15.72 9.32 -12.34
CA SER A 156 -16.80 10.25 -12.03
C SER A 156 -17.79 9.64 -11.01
N ALA A 157 -18.59 10.47 -10.35
CA ALA A 157 -19.67 9.97 -9.50
C ALA A 157 -20.78 9.31 -10.35
N GLY A 158 -21.39 8.24 -9.84
CA GLY A 158 -22.46 7.51 -10.54
C GLY A 158 -21.96 6.45 -11.52
N THR A 159 -20.66 6.13 -11.53
CA THR A 159 -20.10 5.10 -12.41
C THR A 159 -20.38 3.69 -11.87
N THR A 160 -20.32 2.72 -12.79
CA THR A 160 -20.39 1.29 -12.49
C THR A 160 -19.00 0.75 -12.14
N LEU A 161 -18.90 0.06 -11.01
CA LEU A 161 -17.73 -0.69 -10.56
C LEU A 161 -18.03 -2.19 -10.66
N THR A 162 -17.31 -2.91 -11.52
CA THR A 162 -17.43 -4.38 -11.60
C THR A 162 -16.25 -5.02 -10.87
N ILE A 163 -16.52 -6.01 -10.04
CA ILE A 163 -15.53 -6.65 -9.18
C ILE A 163 -15.58 -8.16 -9.42
N THR A 164 -14.43 -8.77 -9.70
CA THR A 164 -14.29 -10.21 -9.93
C THR A 164 -13.14 -10.79 -9.11
N ALA A 165 -13.18 -12.09 -8.85
CA ALA A 165 -11.95 -12.80 -8.47
C ALA A 165 -10.92 -12.68 -9.61
N ALA A 166 -9.64 -12.58 -9.26
CA ALA A 166 -8.53 -12.44 -10.22
C ALA A 166 -8.02 -13.78 -10.74
#